data_AF-A0A2N1FAA1-F1
#
_entry.id   AF-A0A2N1FAA1-F1
#
_cell.length_a   1.000
_cell.length_b   1.000
_cell.length_c   1.000
_cell.angle_alpha   90.00
_cell.angle_beta   90.00
_cell.angle_gamma   90.00
#
_symmetry.space_group_name_H-M   'P 1'
#
loop_
_entity.id
_entity.type
_entity.pdbx_description
1 polymer ?
#
loop_
_entity_poly.entity_id
_entity_poly.type
_entity_poly.pdbx_seq_one_letter_code
_entity_poly.pdbx_strand_id
1 'polypeptide(L)'
;MKTTVKDNLRIDYTKYQADELAETISDALFFPLYVGEIVVKNLLIFLVGISICTYFGTYHWSTAILFFILSLAVTIPSIIIFSAIRLLTTIKEDLTKVYTITIDTAKHVYADSNRLVAQRKNDISLVISSSDVFKGVAIYAIQPIVKRVLAKRIKFFAPPFIWIVNLLFKAIFLRKSPELIVEKEIENPNTANNNLEDKITSLGSKTVNGVFIAFKFPFRLVLIIYGIVNTLLILLFISIL
;
A
#
# COMPACT_ATOMS: atom_id res chain seq x y z
N MET A 1 -20.06 -0.19 51.39
CA MET A 1 -19.63 0.90 50.50
C MET A 1 -19.76 0.38 49.07
N LYS A 2 -20.82 0.79 48.36
CA LYS A 2 -21.17 0.28 47.01
C LYS A 2 -20.33 1.02 45.97
N THR A 3 -19.29 0.38 45.44
CA THR A 3 -18.60 0.85 44.24
C THR A 3 -19.46 0.50 43.03
N THR A 4 -20.07 1.54 42.47
CA THR A 4 -20.99 1.51 41.34
C THR A 4 -20.31 1.09 40.05
N VAL A 5 -20.85 0.04 39.42
CA VAL A 5 -20.54 -0.47 38.06
C VAL A 5 -20.78 0.57 36.93
N LYS A 6 -21.09 1.83 37.27
CA LYS A 6 -21.48 2.89 36.33
C LYS A 6 -20.30 3.60 35.64
N ASP A 7 -19.09 3.52 36.18
CA ASP A 7 -17.96 4.31 35.65
C ASP A 7 -17.20 3.63 34.50
N ASN A 8 -17.46 2.35 34.22
CA ASN A 8 -16.77 1.57 33.17
C ASN A 8 -17.45 1.59 31.79
N LEU A 9 -18.47 2.43 31.60
CA LEU A 9 -19.27 2.50 30.36
C LEU A 9 -19.06 3.78 29.56
N ARG A 10 -18.21 4.70 30.04
CA ARG A 10 -17.94 5.96 29.35
C ARG A 10 -16.90 5.73 28.25
N ILE A 11 -17.27 6.03 27.00
CA ILE A 11 -16.36 5.91 25.84
C ILE A 11 -15.29 6.99 25.97
N ASP A 12 -14.04 6.55 25.96
CA ASP A 12 -12.90 7.43 25.97
C ASP A 12 -12.58 7.88 24.54
N TYR A 13 -13.06 9.06 24.18
CA TYR A 13 -12.83 9.66 22.85
C TYR A 13 -11.36 10.06 22.63
N THR A 14 -10.55 10.09 23.68
CA THR A 14 -9.11 10.43 23.62
C THR A 14 -8.33 9.42 22.77
N LYS A 15 -8.76 8.14 22.73
CA LYS A 15 -8.18 7.10 21.86
C LYS A 15 -8.37 7.32 20.36
N TYR A 16 -9.25 8.23 19.97
CA TYR A 16 -9.53 8.59 18.57
C TYR A 16 -8.91 9.93 18.19
N GLN A 17 -7.96 10.45 18.99
CA GLN A 17 -7.26 11.66 18.63
C GLN A 17 -6.63 11.47 17.25
N ALA A 18 -7.12 12.28 16.30
CA ALA A 18 -6.69 12.24 14.91
C ALA A 18 -5.17 12.44 14.77
N ASP A 19 -4.52 12.99 15.79
CA ASP A 19 -3.09 13.24 15.84
C ASP A 19 -2.27 11.98 16.16
N GLU A 20 -2.68 11.13 17.12
CA GLU A 20 -2.01 9.83 17.38
C GLU A 20 -2.19 8.86 16.21
N LEU A 21 -3.40 8.82 15.63
CA LEU A 21 -3.67 8.01 14.44
C LEU A 21 -2.90 8.55 13.22
N ALA A 22 -2.76 9.88 13.11
CA ALA A 22 -1.94 10.50 12.08
C ALA A 22 -0.45 10.26 12.28
N GLU A 23 0.05 10.21 13.50
CA GLU A 23 1.44 9.86 13.82
C GLU A 23 1.71 8.40 13.46
N THR A 24 0.84 7.47 13.87
CA THR A 24 0.97 6.04 13.55
C THR A 24 0.91 5.80 12.03
N ILE A 25 0.00 6.47 11.31
CA ILE A 25 -0.10 6.40 9.85
C ILE A 25 1.10 7.09 9.18
N SER A 26 1.58 8.19 9.77
CA SER A 26 2.77 8.93 9.32
C SER A 26 4.03 8.08 9.42
N ASP A 27 4.17 7.30 10.48
CA ASP A 27 5.28 6.39 10.71
C ASP A 27 5.16 5.12 9.85
N ALA A 28 3.94 4.70 9.52
CA ALA A 28 3.72 3.60 8.58
C ALA A 28 4.01 3.99 7.11
N LEU A 29 3.90 5.27 6.73
CA LEU A 29 4.07 5.78 5.37
C LEU A 29 5.47 6.39 5.17
N PHE A 30 6.46 5.54 4.91
CA PHE A 30 7.80 5.97 4.48
C PHE A 30 7.88 6.34 2.99
N PHE A 31 6.75 6.28 2.29
CA PHE A 31 6.58 6.49 0.84
C PHE A 31 7.52 7.50 0.16
N PRO A 32 7.68 8.74 0.66
CA PRO A 32 8.50 9.78 0.03
C PRO A 32 10.00 9.49 0.00
N LEU A 33 10.54 8.85 1.05
CA LEU A 33 11.98 8.71 1.25
C LEU A 33 12.59 7.71 0.28
N TYR A 34 11.88 6.61 0.01
CA TYR A 34 12.38 5.55 -0.86
C TYR A 34 12.11 5.78 -2.35
N VAL A 35 11.27 6.75 -2.76
CA VAL A 35 11.06 7.03 -4.20
C VAL A 35 12.39 7.40 -4.86
N GLY A 36 13.12 8.32 -4.24
CA GLY A 36 14.45 8.74 -4.72
C GLY A 36 15.44 7.58 -4.68
N GLU A 37 15.48 6.83 -3.58
CA GLU A 37 16.38 5.69 -3.41
C GLU A 37 16.15 4.60 -4.48
N ILE A 38 14.89 4.21 -4.73
CA ILE A 38 14.55 3.18 -5.70
C ILE A 38 14.94 3.62 -7.12
N VAL A 39 14.64 4.86 -7.49
CA VAL A 39 14.96 5.39 -8.83
C VAL A 39 16.48 5.45 -9.03
N VAL A 40 17.23 5.99 -8.06
CA VAL A 40 18.69 6.10 -8.13
C VAL A 40 19.34 4.71 -8.16
N LYS A 41 18.91 3.79 -7.29
CA LYS A 41 19.44 2.42 -7.25
C LYS A 41 19.19 1.68 -8.56
N ASN A 42 18.00 1.81 -9.13
CA ASN A 42 17.71 1.19 -10.42
C ASN A 42 18.54 1.83 -11.54
N LEU A 43 18.63 3.15 -11.58
CA LEU A 43 19.46 3.86 -12.56
C LEU A 43 20.91 3.35 -12.53
N LEU A 44 21.51 3.21 -11.34
CA LEU A 44 22.87 2.69 -11.18
C LEU A 44 23.01 1.25 -11.71
N ILE A 45 22.06 0.36 -11.40
CA ILE A 45 22.09 -1.03 -11.88
C ILE A 45 22.08 -1.06 -13.42
N PHE A 46 21.20 -0.29 -14.05
CA PHE A 46 21.12 -0.22 -15.51
C PHE A 46 22.36 0.44 -16.13
N LEU A 47 22.91 1.47 -15.48
CA LEU A 47 24.13 2.15 -15.96
C LEU A 47 25.33 1.20 -15.94
N VAL A 48 25.48 0.39 -14.88
CA VAL A 48 26.50 -0.67 -14.81
C VAL A 48 26.26 -1.72 -15.91
N GLY A 49 25.02 -2.17 -16.10
CA GLY A 49 24.68 -3.13 -17.16
C GLY A 49 25.04 -2.63 -18.57
N ILE A 50 24.66 -1.39 -18.89
CA ILE A 50 24.99 -0.76 -20.18
C ILE A 50 26.49 -0.58 -20.34
N SER A 51 27.20 -0.22 -19.26
CA SER A 51 28.67 -0.08 -19.30
C SER A 51 29.36 -1.40 -19.64
N ILE A 52 28.90 -2.50 -19.03
CA ILE A 52 29.41 -3.86 -19.34
C ILE A 52 29.11 -4.21 -20.79
N CYS A 53 27.88 -4.01 -21.26
CA CYS A 53 27.50 -4.29 -22.66
C CYS A 53 28.32 -3.45 -23.64
N THR A 54 28.59 -2.18 -23.32
CA THR A 54 29.40 -1.29 -24.16
C THR A 54 30.83 -1.78 -24.25
N TYR A 55 31.44 -2.14 -23.12
CA TYR A 55 32.82 -2.61 -23.05
C TYR A 55 33.05 -3.89 -23.87
N PHE A 56 32.12 -4.83 -23.84
CA PHE A 56 32.24 -6.09 -24.58
C PHE A 56 31.67 -6.04 -26.02
N GLY A 57 30.75 -5.11 -26.29
CA GLY A 57 30.01 -5.04 -27.56
C GLY A 57 30.67 -4.17 -28.63
N THR A 58 31.72 -3.42 -28.30
CA THR A 58 32.37 -2.48 -29.24
C THR A 58 33.89 -2.59 -29.15
N TYR A 59 34.57 -2.52 -30.30
CA TYR A 59 36.03 -2.60 -30.37
C TYR A 59 36.73 -1.23 -30.38
N HIS A 60 36.03 -0.18 -30.81
CA HIS A 60 36.59 1.17 -30.92
C HIS A 60 35.96 2.12 -29.90
N TRP A 61 36.77 3.03 -29.34
CA TRP A 61 36.29 3.95 -28.30
C TRP A 61 35.22 4.93 -28.80
N SER A 62 35.27 5.34 -30.07
CA SER A 62 34.26 6.23 -30.66
C SER A 62 32.91 5.53 -30.83
N THR A 63 32.90 4.27 -31.28
CA THR A 63 31.67 3.48 -31.42
C THR A 63 31.12 3.07 -30.06
N ALA A 64 31.99 2.83 -29.06
CA ALA A 64 31.62 2.59 -27.66
C ALA A 64 30.81 3.74 -27.06
N ILE A 65 31.27 4.99 -27.21
CA ILE A 65 30.57 6.17 -26.68
C ILE A 65 29.19 6.33 -27.35
N LEU A 66 29.13 6.17 -28.67
CA LEU A 66 27.87 6.27 -29.41
C LEU A 66 26.89 5.17 -28.99
N PHE A 67 27.37 3.93 -28.87
CA PHE A 67 26.59 2.78 -28.42
C PHE A 67 26.08 2.97 -26.98
N PHE A 68 26.89 3.51 -26.08
CA PHE A 68 26.49 3.81 -24.70
C PHE A 68 25.34 4.80 -24.65
N ILE A 69 25.44 5.91 -25.39
CA ILE A 69 24.40 6.96 -25.41
C ILE A 69 23.10 6.41 -25.99
N LEU A 70 23.17 5.68 -27.10
CA LEU A 70 22.00 5.03 -27.72
C LEU A 70 21.35 4.01 -26.78
N SER A 71 22.15 3.12 -26.20
CA SER A 71 21.67 2.11 -25.25
C SER A 71 21.04 2.75 -24.00
N LEU A 72 21.61 3.84 -23.50
CA LEU A 72 21.03 4.61 -22.40
C LEU A 72 19.68 5.20 -22.80
N ALA A 73 19.59 5.88 -23.95
CA ALA A 73 18.36 6.48 -24.42
C ALA A 73 17.22 5.47 -24.60
N VAL A 74 17.50 4.31 -25.20
CA VAL A 74 16.51 3.24 -25.37
C VAL A 74 16.16 2.55 -24.05
N THR A 75 17.05 2.54 -23.05
CA THR A 75 16.80 1.85 -21.78
C THR A 75 16.10 2.74 -20.73
N ILE A 76 16.05 4.06 -20.91
CA ILE A 76 15.35 4.99 -19.99
C ILE A 76 13.90 4.56 -19.72
N PRO A 77 13.06 4.24 -20.72
CA PRO A 77 11.69 3.81 -20.45
C PRO A 77 11.61 2.53 -19.61
N SER A 78 12.52 1.57 -19.82
CA SER A 78 12.63 0.37 -18.98
C SER A 78 12.99 0.72 -17.54
N ILE A 79 13.92 1.64 -17.32
CA ILE A 79 14.32 2.11 -15.98
C ILE A 79 13.11 2.72 -15.26
N ILE A 80 12.33 3.56 -15.95
CA ILE A 80 11.14 4.20 -15.39
C ILE A 80 10.09 3.15 -15.01
N ILE A 81 9.76 2.23 -15.92
CA ILE A 81 8.75 1.18 -15.68
C ILE A 81 9.19 0.25 -14.55
N PHE A 82 10.45 -0.18 -14.55
CA PHE A 82 10.99 -1.03 -13.48
C PHE A 82 10.96 -0.33 -12.12
N SER A 83 11.28 0.96 -12.09
CA SER A 83 11.16 1.79 -10.88
C SER A 83 9.73 1.91 -10.39
N ALA A 84 8.77 2.10 -11.30
CA ALA A 84 7.35 2.10 -10.96
C ALA A 84 6.90 0.76 -10.35
N ILE A 85 7.32 -0.38 -10.91
CA ILE A 85 6.99 -1.71 -10.36
C ILE A 85 7.57 -1.91 -8.96
N ARG A 86 8.83 -1.51 -8.73
CA ARG A 86 9.45 -1.58 -7.40
C ARG A 86 8.74 -0.67 -6.41
N LEU A 87 8.43 0.55 -6.81
CA LEU A 87 7.68 1.51 -6.00
C LEU A 87 6.30 0.96 -5.61
N LEU A 88 5.56 0.35 -6.53
CA LEU A 88 4.30 -0.35 -6.22
C LEU A 88 4.49 -1.53 -5.27
N THR A 89 5.68 -2.12 -5.18
CA THR A 89 5.97 -3.18 -4.20
C THR A 89 6.13 -2.60 -2.81
N THR A 90 6.85 -1.50 -2.67
CA THR A 90 7.01 -0.83 -1.39
C THR A 90 5.69 -0.21 -0.90
N ILE A 91 4.88 0.38 -1.80
CA ILE A 91 3.53 0.86 -1.46
C ILE A 91 2.66 -0.28 -0.93
N LYS A 92 2.79 -1.50 -1.48
CA LYS A 92 2.04 -2.65 -1.00
C LYS A 92 2.32 -2.92 0.47
N GLU A 93 3.58 -2.89 0.86
CA GLU A 93 4.01 -3.13 2.24
C GLU A 93 3.45 -2.06 3.19
N ASP A 94 3.56 -0.78 2.81
CA ASP A 94 3.02 0.33 3.59
C ASP A 94 1.48 0.28 3.69
N LEU A 95 0.77 0.03 2.58
CA LEU A 95 -0.68 -0.11 2.59
C LEU A 95 -1.16 -1.35 3.34
N THR A 96 -0.35 -2.41 3.41
CA THR A 96 -0.67 -3.58 4.25
C THR A 96 -0.66 -3.19 5.73
N LYS A 97 0.32 -2.40 6.17
CA LYS A 97 0.36 -1.86 7.54
C LYS A 97 -0.84 -0.95 7.83
N VAL A 98 -1.15 -0.03 6.90
CA VAL A 98 -2.33 0.85 7.02
C VAL A 98 -3.63 0.05 7.07
N TYR A 99 -3.73 -1.03 6.30
CA TYR A 99 -4.89 -1.93 6.32
C TYR A 99 -5.05 -2.61 7.69
N THR A 100 -3.97 -3.09 8.31
CA THR A 100 -4.00 -3.66 9.66
C THR A 100 -4.47 -2.63 10.69
N ILE A 101 -3.90 -1.41 10.66
CA ILE A 101 -4.35 -0.30 11.54
C ILE A 101 -5.84 -0.01 11.34
N THR A 102 -6.33 -0.08 10.10
CA THR A 102 -7.74 0.14 9.78
C THR A 102 -8.63 -0.95 10.38
N ILE A 103 -8.21 -2.22 10.34
CA ILE A 103 -8.95 -3.33 10.99
C ILE A 103 -9.02 -3.10 12.49
N ASP A 104 -7.90 -2.79 13.13
CA ASP A 104 -7.84 -2.63 14.59
C ASP A 104 -8.71 -1.45 15.04
N THR A 105 -8.64 -0.34 14.31
CA THR A 105 -9.51 0.82 14.53
C THR A 105 -10.99 0.44 14.35
N ALA A 106 -11.32 -0.31 13.30
CA ALA A 106 -12.70 -0.76 13.04
C ALA A 106 -13.21 -1.72 14.12
N LYS A 107 -12.38 -2.63 14.66
CA LYS A 107 -12.73 -3.49 15.80
C LYS A 107 -13.10 -2.65 17.03
N HIS A 108 -12.29 -1.65 17.36
CA HIS A 108 -12.57 -0.75 18.49
C HIS A 108 -13.87 0.04 18.29
N VAL A 109 -14.07 0.64 17.12
CA VAL A 109 -15.30 1.40 16.80
C VAL A 109 -16.54 0.50 16.82
N TYR A 110 -16.42 -0.74 16.35
CA TYR A 110 -17.52 -1.70 16.37
C TYR A 110 -17.89 -2.12 17.80
N ALA A 111 -16.90 -2.42 18.64
CA ALA A 111 -17.12 -2.76 20.05
C ALA A 111 -17.80 -1.61 20.81
N ASP A 112 -17.37 -0.37 20.58
CA ASP A 112 -17.98 0.80 21.22
C ASP A 112 -19.36 1.13 20.66
N SER A 113 -19.60 0.91 19.36
CA SER A 113 -20.95 1.04 18.77
C SER A 113 -21.93 0.04 19.38
N ASN A 114 -21.50 -1.21 19.61
CA ASN A 114 -22.33 -2.22 20.28
C ASN A 114 -22.59 -1.86 21.75
N ARG A 115 -21.61 -1.29 22.45
CA ARG A 115 -21.81 -0.76 23.81
C ARG A 115 -22.82 0.39 23.83
N LEU A 116 -22.78 1.28 22.84
CA LEU A 116 -23.77 2.37 22.70
C LEU A 116 -25.17 1.85 22.43
N VAL A 117 -25.31 0.80 21.60
CA VAL A 117 -26.61 0.15 21.36
C VAL A 117 -27.13 -0.50 22.64
N ALA A 118 -26.27 -1.19 23.40
CA ALA A 118 -26.62 -1.79 24.69
C ALA A 118 -26.99 -0.73 25.74
N GLN A 119 -26.35 0.44 25.71
CA GLN A 119 -26.67 1.59 26.58
C GLN A 119 -27.99 2.28 26.20
N ARG A 120 -28.39 2.23 24.92
CA ARG A 120 -29.55 2.97 24.41
C ARG A 120 -30.91 2.34 24.72
N LYS A 121 -30.99 1.24 25.50
CA LYS A 121 -32.21 0.53 25.91
C LYS A 121 -33.36 0.61 24.87
N ASN A 122 -33.40 -0.39 24.00
CA ASN A 122 -34.61 -0.85 23.28
C ASN A 122 -35.21 -0.06 22.10
N ASP A 123 -34.68 1.04 21.57
CA ASP A 123 -35.47 1.76 20.54
C ASP A 123 -34.88 1.99 19.14
N ILE A 124 -33.68 1.51 18.82
CA ILE A 124 -33.25 1.49 17.41
C ILE A 124 -32.39 0.24 17.15
N SER A 125 -32.98 -0.73 16.46
CA SER A 125 -32.29 -1.85 15.82
C SER A 125 -31.48 -1.34 14.62
N LEU A 126 -30.40 -0.60 14.87
CA LEU A 126 -29.39 -0.37 13.84
C LEU A 126 -28.62 -1.68 13.69
N VAL A 127 -28.94 -2.45 12.65
CA VAL A 127 -28.13 -3.59 12.22
C VAL A 127 -26.83 -3.03 11.64
N ILE A 128 -25.89 -2.72 12.51
CA ILE A 128 -24.58 -2.19 12.10
C ILE A 128 -23.77 -3.39 11.60
N SER A 129 -23.62 -3.49 10.27
CA SER A 129 -22.72 -4.48 9.68
C SER A 129 -21.27 -4.06 9.96
N SER A 130 -20.45 -4.99 10.42
CA SER A 130 -19.03 -4.78 10.66
C SER A 130 -18.27 -4.35 9.39
N SER A 131 -18.72 -4.82 8.23
CA SER A 131 -18.25 -4.38 6.92
C SER A 131 -18.45 -2.88 6.70
N ASP A 132 -19.58 -2.34 7.15
CA ASP A 132 -19.93 -0.93 6.92
C ASP A 132 -19.18 0.00 7.88
N VAL A 133 -18.94 -0.47 9.11
CA VAL A 133 -18.02 0.22 10.05
C VAL A 133 -16.60 0.25 9.48
N PHE A 134 -16.11 -0.87 8.94
CA PHE A 134 -14.79 -0.93 8.33
C PHE A 134 -14.66 0.03 7.14
N LYS A 135 -15.63 0.03 6.21
CA LYS A 135 -15.66 0.97 5.08
C LYS A 135 -15.74 2.42 5.56
N GLY A 136 -16.54 2.68 6.59
CA GLY A 136 -16.69 4.00 7.21
C GLY A 136 -15.36 4.52 7.78
N VAL A 137 -14.70 3.71 8.60
CA VAL A 137 -13.38 4.05 9.18
C VAL A 137 -12.34 4.26 8.08
N ALA A 138 -12.29 3.37 7.09
CA ALA A 138 -11.35 3.49 5.98
C ALA A 138 -11.51 4.81 5.22
N ILE A 139 -12.74 5.16 4.81
CA ILE A 139 -13.00 6.31 3.94
C ILE A 139 -12.96 7.63 4.72
N TYR A 140 -13.52 7.67 5.94
CA TYR A 140 -13.72 8.92 6.66
C TYR A 140 -12.63 9.23 7.68
N ALA A 141 -11.93 8.22 8.22
CA ALA A 141 -10.82 8.45 9.16
C ALA A 141 -9.46 8.27 8.45
N ILE A 142 -9.22 7.10 7.86
CA ILE A 142 -7.88 6.73 7.39
C ILE A 142 -7.51 7.44 6.08
N GLN A 143 -8.38 7.43 5.07
CA GLN A 143 -8.10 8.05 3.77
C GLN A 143 -7.71 9.54 3.85
N PRO A 144 -8.41 10.43 4.57
CA PRO A 144 -8.01 11.83 4.68
C PRO A 144 -6.67 12.01 5.39
N ILE A 145 -6.36 11.17 6.40
CA ILE A 145 -5.08 11.19 7.10
C ILE A 145 -3.94 10.80 6.14
N VAL A 146 -4.11 9.70 5.39
CA VAL A 146 -3.12 9.26 4.39
C VAL A 146 -2.85 10.35 3.36
N LYS A 147 -3.90 11.03 2.86
CA LYS A 147 -3.74 12.17 1.93
C LYS A 147 -2.94 13.32 2.55
N ARG A 148 -3.24 13.67 3.81
CA ARG A 148 -2.57 14.75 4.54
C ARG A 148 -1.09 14.44 4.74
N VAL A 149 -0.75 13.20 5.12
CA VAL A 149 0.63 12.73 5.28
C VAL A 149 1.39 12.80 3.96
N LEU A 150 0.80 12.29 2.86
CA LEU A 150 1.42 12.32 1.54
C LEU A 150 1.67 13.75 1.05
N ALA A 151 0.67 14.64 1.20
CA ALA A 151 0.80 16.04 0.82
C ALA A 151 1.92 16.75 1.60
N LYS A 152 2.03 16.49 2.91
CA LYS A 152 3.05 17.10 3.78
C LYS A 152 4.46 16.67 3.41
N ARG A 153 4.66 15.37 3.12
CA ARG A 153 6.01 14.82 2.91
C ARG A 153 6.53 14.94 1.48
N ILE A 154 5.67 14.90 0.46
CA ILE A 154 6.09 14.86 -0.95
C ILE A 154 5.95 16.22 -1.65
N LYS A 155 5.20 17.16 -1.06
CA LYS A 155 4.92 18.51 -1.57
C LYS A 155 4.60 18.52 -3.08
N PHE A 156 5.61 18.75 -3.93
CA PHE A 156 5.49 18.91 -5.37
C PHE A 156 5.06 17.63 -6.11
N PHE A 157 5.57 16.45 -5.73
CA PHE A 157 5.18 15.19 -6.38
C PHE A 157 3.93 14.55 -5.74
N ALA A 158 3.28 15.20 -4.78
CA ALA A 158 2.13 14.63 -4.09
C ALA A 158 0.95 14.26 -5.01
N PRO A 159 0.58 15.04 -6.05
CA PRO A 159 -0.60 14.74 -6.87
C PRO A 159 -0.63 13.34 -7.52
N PRO A 160 0.41 12.88 -8.26
CA PRO A 160 0.39 11.54 -8.85
C PRO A 160 0.34 10.44 -7.79
N PHE A 161 0.99 10.63 -6.64
CA PHE A 161 0.98 9.63 -5.57
C PHE A 161 -0.34 9.59 -4.82
N ILE A 162 -0.95 10.73 -4.54
CA ILE A 162 -2.30 10.80 -3.96
C ILE A 162 -3.31 10.13 -4.90
N TRP A 163 -3.16 10.30 -6.22
CA TRP A 163 -3.99 9.63 -7.20
C TRP A 163 -3.82 8.10 -7.15
N ILE A 164 -2.58 7.60 -7.21
CA ILE A 164 -2.28 6.16 -7.10
C ILE A 164 -2.82 5.58 -5.79
N VAL A 165 -2.53 6.23 -4.66
CA VAL A 165 -2.96 5.77 -3.34
C VAL A 165 -4.48 5.80 -3.23
N ASN A 166 -5.18 6.82 -3.75
CA ASN A 166 -6.65 6.82 -3.79
C ASN A 166 -7.22 5.65 -4.59
N LEU A 167 -6.61 5.34 -5.74
CA LEU A 167 -7.07 4.29 -6.63
C LEU A 167 -6.89 2.92 -5.96
N LEU A 168 -5.72 2.69 -5.35
CA LEU A 168 -5.44 1.51 -4.56
C LEU A 168 -6.35 1.42 -3.32
N PHE A 169 -6.55 2.53 -2.61
CA PHE A 169 -7.38 2.59 -1.41
C PHE A 169 -8.83 2.23 -1.74
N LYS A 170 -9.43 2.85 -2.77
CA LYS A 170 -10.76 2.49 -3.23
C LYS A 170 -10.84 1.01 -3.62
N ALA A 171 -9.85 0.51 -4.37
CA ALA A 171 -9.84 -0.89 -4.82
C ALA A 171 -9.69 -1.90 -3.68
N ILE A 172 -8.94 -1.56 -2.63
CA ILE A 172 -8.71 -2.43 -1.45
C ILE A 172 -9.91 -2.38 -0.51
N PHE A 173 -10.35 -1.17 -0.14
CA PHE A 173 -11.30 -0.97 0.97
C PHE A 173 -12.78 -1.04 0.54
N LEU A 174 -13.12 -0.79 -0.74
CA LEU A 174 -14.51 -0.87 -1.22
C LEU A 174 -14.89 -2.25 -1.78
N ARG A 175 -13.92 -3.03 -2.27
CA ARG A 175 -14.19 -4.21 -3.12
C ARG A 175 -14.40 -5.50 -2.32
N LYS A 176 -13.76 -5.66 -1.16
CA LYS A 176 -13.99 -6.73 -0.19
C LYS A 176 -13.76 -6.20 1.22
N SER A 177 -14.83 -5.88 1.92
CA SER A 177 -14.77 -5.63 3.36
C SER A 177 -14.69 -6.98 4.09
N PRO A 178 -13.86 -7.10 5.13
CA PRO A 178 -13.94 -8.25 6.02
C PRO A 178 -15.30 -8.22 6.71
N GLU A 179 -16.04 -9.32 6.62
CA GLU A 179 -17.10 -9.58 7.60
C GLU A 179 -16.37 -9.85 8.93
N LEU A 180 -16.35 -8.87 9.83
CA LEU A 180 -15.94 -9.16 11.20
C LEU A 180 -17.06 -10.03 11.77
N ILE A 181 -16.81 -11.34 11.84
CA ILE A 181 -17.61 -12.25 12.65
C ILE A 181 -17.26 -11.87 14.08
N VAL A 182 -18.03 -10.95 14.66
CA VAL A 182 -17.99 -10.76 16.11
C VAL A 182 -18.81 -11.90 16.68
N GLU A 183 -18.10 -13.00 16.89
CA GLU A 183 -18.61 -14.19 17.54
C GLU A 183 -19.20 -13.76 18.89
N LYS A 184 -20.50 -13.99 19.06
CA LYS A 184 -21.10 -14.02 20.41
C LYS A 184 -20.23 -14.98 21.23
N GLU A 185 -19.72 -14.50 22.35
CA GLU A 185 -18.99 -15.29 23.36
C GLU A 185 -19.61 -16.67 23.53
N ILE A 186 -18.96 -17.72 23.01
CA ILE A 186 -19.13 -19.08 23.49
C ILE A 186 -17.74 -19.74 23.53
N GLU A 187 -17.20 -19.82 24.76
CA GLU A 187 -16.32 -20.85 25.31
C GLU A 187 -15.03 -21.26 24.56
N ASN A 188 -14.02 -20.37 24.53
CA ASN A 188 -12.64 -20.63 25.00
C ASN A 188 -11.68 -19.48 24.56
N PRO A 189 -11.21 -18.63 25.49
CA PRO A 189 -10.58 -17.34 25.14
C PRO A 189 -9.17 -17.41 24.56
N ASN A 190 -8.47 -18.55 24.64
CA ASN A 190 -7.03 -18.60 24.35
C ASN A 190 -6.63 -19.26 23.01
N THR A 191 -7.56 -19.93 22.32
CA THR A 191 -7.26 -20.68 21.08
C THR A 191 -8.08 -20.23 19.86
N ALA A 192 -9.25 -19.61 20.08
CA ALA A 192 -10.10 -19.11 19.00
C ALA A 192 -9.69 -17.71 18.49
N ASN A 193 -9.23 -16.82 19.38
CA ASN A 193 -8.86 -15.45 19.03
C ASN A 193 -7.68 -15.39 18.05
N ASN A 194 -6.62 -16.20 18.28
CA ASN A 194 -5.45 -16.23 17.40
C ASN A 194 -5.84 -16.70 15.99
N ASN A 195 -6.67 -17.74 15.87
CA ASN A 195 -7.11 -18.27 14.58
C ASN A 195 -8.01 -17.29 13.79
N LEU A 196 -8.83 -16.48 14.47
CA LEU A 196 -9.72 -15.51 13.81
C LEU A 196 -8.96 -14.26 13.38
N GLU A 197 -8.04 -13.76 14.20
CA GLU A 197 -7.15 -12.64 13.85
C GLU A 197 -6.21 -13.01 12.69
N ASP A 198 -5.66 -14.22 12.70
CA ASP A 198 -4.87 -14.76 11.58
C ASP A 198 -5.71 -14.91 10.31
N LYS A 199 -7.00 -15.25 10.43
CA LYS A 199 -7.91 -15.35 9.28
C LYS A 199 -8.26 -13.96 8.70
N ILE A 200 -8.48 -12.96 9.55
CA ILE A 200 -8.79 -11.58 9.12
C ILE A 200 -7.56 -10.91 8.50
N THR A 201 -6.39 -11.07 9.11
CA THR A 201 -5.11 -10.55 8.57
C THR A 201 -4.68 -11.28 7.30
N SER A 202 -4.92 -12.60 7.20
CA SER A 202 -4.67 -13.36 5.96
C SER A 202 -5.65 -13.01 4.83
N LEU A 203 -6.93 -12.73 5.13
CA LEU A 203 -7.89 -12.21 4.14
C LEU A 203 -7.53 -10.81 3.65
N GLY A 204 -7.08 -9.95 4.57
CA GLY A 204 -6.57 -8.61 4.28
C GLY A 204 -5.36 -8.62 3.36
N SER A 205 -4.33 -9.35 3.76
CA SER A 205 -3.10 -9.50 2.97
C SER A 205 -3.35 -10.15 1.60
N LYS A 206 -4.27 -11.12 1.49
CA LYS A 206 -4.69 -11.69 0.19
C LYS A 206 -5.39 -10.66 -0.70
N THR A 207 -6.26 -9.83 -0.14
CA THR A 207 -6.99 -8.78 -0.89
C THR A 207 -6.04 -7.69 -1.38
N VAL A 208 -5.17 -7.19 -0.50
CA VAL A 208 -4.11 -6.24 -0.85
C VAL A 208 -3.21 -6.86 -1.92
N ASN A 209 -2.73 -8.10 -1.75
CA ASN A 209 -1.88 -8.75 -2.72
C ASN A 209 -2.56 -8.91 -4.09
N GLY A 210 -3.84 -9.31 -4.14
CA GLY A 210 -4.59 -9.46 -5.38
C GLY A 210 -4.75 -8.14 -6.15
N VAL A 211 -5.08 -7.05 -5.45
CA VAL A 211 -5.18 -5.71 -6.06
C VAL A 211 -3.82 -5.26 -6.60
N PHE A 212 -2.74 -5.46 -5.84
CA PHE A 212 -1.40 -5.10 -6.28
C PHE A 212 -0.87 -5.95 -7.44
N ILE A 213 -1.22 -7.23 -7.51
CA ILE A 213 -0.90 -8.08 -8.67
C ILE A 213 -1.61 -7.54 -9.91
N ALA A 214 -2.92 -7.26 -9.82
CA ALA A 214 -3.69 -6.71 -10.94
C ALA A 214 -3.15 -5.35 -11.39
N PHE A 215 -2.75 -4.49 -10.44
CA PHE A 215 -2.22 -3.16 -10.74
C PHE A 215 -0.80 -3.21 -11.34
N LYS A 216 0.05 -4.16 -10.92
CA LYS A 216 1.40 -4.35 -11.47
C LYS A 216 1.41 -5.05 -12.83
N PHE A 217 0.40 -5.86 -13.13
CA PHE A 217 0.33 -6.65 -14.35
C PHE A 217 0.55 -5.85 -15.64
N PRO A 218 -0.14 -4.71 -15.90
CA PRO A 218 0.10 -3.94 -17.11
C PRO A 218 1.54 -3.42 -17.21
N PHE A 219 2.13 -2.97 -16.10
CA PHE A 219 3.53 -2.52 -16.09
C PHE A 219 4.51 -3.65 -16.40
N ARG A 220 4.26 -4.86 -15.88
CA ARG A 220 5.07 -6.05 -16.20
C ARG A 220 4.94 -6.43 -17.66
N LEU A 221 3.74 -6.39 -18.21
CA LEU A 221 3.49 -6.71 -19.61
C LEU A 221 4.23 -5.72 -20.53
N VAL A 222 4.10 -4.41 -20.26
CA VAL A 222 4.84 -3.37 -21.01
C VAL A 222 6.34 -3.55 -20.86
N LEU A 223 6.85 -3.86 -19.66
CA LEU A 223 8.27 -4.11 -19.43
C LEU A 223 8.79 -5.31 -20.23
N ILE A 224 8.02 -6.39 -20.32
CA ILE A 224 8.41 -7.58 -21.10
C ILE A 224 8.46 -7.24 -22.59
N ILE A 225 7.38 -6.64 -23.13
CA ILE A 225 7.33 -6.25 -24.55
C ILE A 225 8.46 -5.30 -24.88
N TYR A 226 8.63 -4.25 -24.07
CA TYR A 226 9.65 -3.25 -24.30
C TYR A 226 11.06 -3.82 -24.07
N GLY A 227 11.23 -4.77 -23.15
CA GLY A 227 12.49 -5.48 -22.93
C GLY A 227 12.90 -6.31 -24.16
N ILE A 228 11.94 -6.99 -24.81
CA ILE A 228 12.20 -7.72 -26.07
C ILE A 228 12.61 -6.74 -27.17
N VAL A 229 11.86 -5.65 -27.35
CA VAL A 229 12.16 -4.62 -28.36
C VAL A 229 13.54 -3.98 -28.11
N ASN A 230 13.84 -3.64 -26.85
CA ASN A 230 15.13 -3.05 -26.48
C ASN A 230 16.29 -4.03 -26.73
N THR A 231 16.11 -5.31 -26.40
CA THR A 231 17.12 -6.34 -26.66
C THR A 231 17.40 -6.49 -28.17
N LEU A 232 16.34 -6.50 -29.00
CA LEU A 232 16.48 -6.54 -30.45
C LEU A 232 17.18 -5.29 -31.00
N LEU A 233 16.86 -4.11 -30.49
CA LEU A 233 17.52 -2.85 -30.88
C LEU A 233 19.00 -2.85 -30.49
N ILE A 234 19.34 -3.32 -29.29
CA ILE A 234 20.73 -3.41 -28.82
C ILE A 234 21.53 -4.38 -29.70
N LEU A 235 20.98 -5.56 -30.03
CA LEU A 235 21.62 -6.51 -30.94
C LEU A 235 21.82 -5.94 -32.34
N LEU A 236 20.83 -5.19 -32.84
CA LEU A 236 20.92 -4.50 -34.12
C LEU A 236 22.03 -3.44 -34.08
N PHE A 237 22.15 -2.68 -32.99
CA PHE A 237 23.24 -1.71 -32.83
C PHE A 237 24.60 -2.39 -32.81
N ILE A 238 24.78 -3.49 -32.05
CA ILE A 238 26.03 -4.26 -32.03
C ILE A 238 26.38 -4.82 -33.43
N SER A 239 25.39 -5.16 -34.24
CA SER A 239 25.63 -5.71 -35.58
C SER A 239 26.05 -4.65 -36.60
N ILE A 240 25.76 -3.37 -36.34
CA ILE A 240 26.03 -2.25 -37.25
C ILE A 240 27.28 -1.45 -36.84
N LEU A 241 27.60 -1.39 -35.54
CA LEU A 241 28.68 -0.61 -34.93
C LEU A 241 29.93 -1.43 -34.62
#